data_AF-A0A924UT91-F1
#
_entry.id   AF-A0A924UT91-F1
#
_cell.length_a   1.000
_cell.length_b   1.000
_cell.length_c   1.000
_cell.angle_alpha   90.00
_cell.angle_beta   90.00
_cell.angle_gamma   90.00
#
_symmetry.space_group_name_H-M   'P 1'
#
loop_
_entity.id
_entity.type
_entity.pdbx_description
1 polymer ?
#
loop_
_entity_poly.entity_id
_entity_poly.type
_entity_poly.pdbx_seq_one_letter_code
_entity_poly.pdbx_strand_id
1 'polypeptide(L)' 'SHAKKSYLETDFQDGDWLVFGKESKGLSEVVLNEFPNHLTIPMSSLIRSFNIANSVAFVIGEAKRQIGLKL' A
#
# COMPACT_ATOMS: atom_id res chain seq x y z
N SER A 1 7.65 -7.47 3.86
CA SER A 1 8.19 -6.54 2.85
C SER A 1 8.98 -5.46 3.57
N HIS A 2 10.25 -5.25 3.20
CA HIS A 2 11.08 -4.14 3.70
C HIS A 2 11.06 -2.97 2.70
N ALA A 3 9.88 -2.64 2.18
CA ALA A 3 9.72 -1.52 1.28
C ALA A 3 10.19 -0.23 1.97
N LYS A 4 11.04 0.54 1.27
CA LYS A 4 11.59 1.81 1.78
C LYS A 4 10.78 3.01 1.30
N LYS A 5 10.12 2.90 0.16
CA LYS A 5 9.34 3.97 -0.45
C LYS A 5 7.97 4.07 0.20
N SER A 6 7.62 5.26 0.69
CA SER A 6 6.29 5.53 1.24
C SER A 6 5.23 5.53 0.13
N TYR A 7 4.01 5.09 0.45
CA TYR A 7 2.87 5.25 -0.46
C TYR A 7 2.57 6.73 -0.78
N LEU A 8 2.96 7.65 0.11
CA LEU A 8 2.82 9.10 -0.08
C LEU A 8 3.80 9.68 -1.11
N GLU A 9 4.85 8.93 -1.48
CA GLU A 9 5.87 9.34 -2.47
C GLU A 9 5.61 8.72 -3.85
N THR A 10 4.46 8.07 -4.02
CA THR A 10 4.06 7.44 -5.29
C THR A 10 3.04 8.30 -6.00
N ASP A 11 3.25 8.44 -7.31
CA ASP A 11 2.32 9.09 -8.23
C ASP A 11 1.34 8.04 -8.77
N PHE A 12 0.18 7.93 -8.11
CA PHE A 12 -0.88 7.00 -8.52
C PHE A 12 -1.53 7.42 -9.83
N GLN A 13 -1.85 6.44 -10.67
CA GLN A 13 -2.53 6.63 -11.95
C GLN A 13 -3.86 5.89 -11.98
N ASP A 14 -4.80 6.39 -12.80
CA ASP A 14 -6.03 5.65 -13.07
C ASP A 14 -5.70 4.32 -13.77
N GLY A 15 -6.33 3.24 -13.30
CA GLY A 15 -6.01 1.88 -13.75
C GLY A 15 -4.92 1.15 -12.96
N ASP A 16 -4.28 1.79 -11.98
CA ASP A 16 -3.32 1.12 -11.09
C ASP A 16 -3.98 0.00 -10.26
N TRP A 17 -3.22 -1.07 -10.03
CA TRP A 17 -3.65 -2.18 -9.17
C TRP A 17 -2.96 -2.09 -7.81
N LEU A 18 -3.77 -2.02 -6.75
CA LEU A 18 -3.28 -2.02 -5.37
C LEU A 18 -3.42 -3.42 -4.78
N VAL A 19 -2.28 -4.08 -4.55
CA VAL A 19 -2.24 -5.47 -4.08
C VAL A 19 -1.90 -5.50 -2.60
N PHE A 20 -2.77 -6.12 -1.79
CA PHE A 20 -2.61 -6.24 -0.35
C PHE A 20 -2.45 -7.70 0.06
N GLY A 21 -1.59 -7.93 1.05
CA GLY A 21 -1.37 -9.25 1.64
C GLY A 21 -2.47 -9.66 2.61
N LYS A 22 -2.50 -10.95 2.97
CA LYS A 22 -3.39 -11.45 4.04
C LYS A 22 -2.99 -10.83 5.37
N GLU A 23 -3.96 -10.54 6.26
CA GLU A 23 -3.67 -9.92 7.56
C GLU A 23 -2.65 -10.71 8.41
N SER A 24 -2.73 -12.04 8.39
CA SER A 24 -1.86 -12.91 9.18
C SER A 24 -0.47 -13.16 8.58
N LYS A 25 -0.31 -13.05 7.26
CA LYS A 25 0.90 -13.51 6.55
C LYS A 25 1.50 -12.48 5.58
N GLY A 26 0.82 -11.37 5.34
CA GLY A 26 1.20 -10.41 4.32
C GLY A 26 1.12 -10.99 2.90
N LEU A 27 1.89 -10.38 1.99
CA LEU A 27 2.07 -10.86 0.63
C LEU A 27 3.01 -12.08 0.63
N SER A 28 2.68 -13.09 -0.18
CA SER A 28 3.57 -14.24 -0.39
C SER A 28 4.86 -13.81 -1.10
N GLU A 29 5.94 -14.54 -0.88
CA GLU A 29 7.22 -14.31 -1.56
C GLU A 29 7.10 -14.31 -3.09
N VAL A 30 6.22 -15.14 -3.67
CA VAL A 30 5.98 -15.17 -5.13
C VAL A 30 5.55 -13.79 -5.64
N VAL A 31 4.52 -13.21 -5.03
CA VAL A 31 4.03 -11.86 -5.37
C VAL A 31 5.10 -10.80 -5.11
N LEU A 32 5.85 -10.90 -4.00
CA LEU A 32 6.93 -9.96 -3.72
C LEU A 32 8.07 -10.03 -4.76
N ASN A 33 8.34 -11.21 -5.31
CA ASN A 33 9.37 -11.37 -6.33
C ASN A 33 8.89 -10.97 -7.73
N GLU A 34 7.57 -11.03 -7.98
CA GLU A 34 6.96 -10.66 -9.25
C GLU A 34 6.84 -9.13 -9.42
N PHE A 35 6.55 -8.40 -8.35
CA PHE A 35 6.28 -6.95 -8.40
C PHE A 35 7.35 -6.15 -7.66
N PRO A 36 8.25 -5.42 -8.34
CA PRO A 36 9.33 -4.69 -7.68
C PRO A 36 8.88 -3.37 -7.02
N ASN A 37 7.67 -2.88 -7.32
CA ASN A 37 7.11 -1.59 -6.90
C ASN A 37 6.47 -1.64 -5.50
N HIS A 38 7.20 -2.18 -4.51
CA HIS A 38 6.70 -2.26 -3.15
C HIS A 38 6.65 -0.91 -2.45
N LEU A 39 5.52 -0.65 -1.77
CA LEU A 39 5.28 0.55 -0.98
C LEU A 39 5.12 0.20 0.50
N THR A 40 5.41 1.15 1.38
CA THR A 40 5.16 1.05 2.82
C THR A 40 4.26 2.17 3.30
N ILE A 41 3.52 1.90 4.38
CA ILE A 41 2.77 2.91 5.13
C ILE A 41 3.68 3.35 6.29
N PRO A 42 4.03 4.64 6.42
CA PRO A 42 4.80 5.13 7.56
C PRO A 42 4.08 4.78 8.86
N MET A 43 4.80 4.13 9.78
CA MET A 43 4.29 3.64 11.05
C MET A 43 5.23 4.05 12.18
N SER A 44 4.66 4.35 13.35
CA SER A 44 5.45 4.50 14.57
C SER A 44 6.12 3.19 14.95
N SER A 45 7.30 3.25 15.57
CA SER A 45 8.01 2.08 16.09
C SER A 45 7.25 1.34 17.21
N LEU A 46 6.21 1.96 17.77
CA LEU A 46 5.35 1.39 18.81
C LEU A 46 4.29 0.44 18.25
N ILE A 47 4.04 0.44 16.94
CA ILE A 47 3.04 -0.42 16.30
C ILE A 47 3.72 -1.35 15.28
N ARG A 48 3.25 -2.60 15.22
CA ARG A 48 3.82 -3.62 14.31
C ARG A 48 3.20 -3.56 12.91
N SER A 49 1.91 -3.27 12.83
CA SER A 49 1.16 -3.12 11.59
C SER A 49 -0.18 -2.45 11.88
N PHE A 50 -0.76 -1.83 10.85
CA PHE A 50 -2.18 -1.54 10.82
C PHE A 50 -2.97 -2.79 10.41
N ASN A 51 -4.24 -2.85 10.81
CA ASN A 51 -5.19 -3.79 10.23
C ASN A 51 -5.29 -3.56 8.70
N ILE A 52 -5.63 -4.63 7.97
CA ILE A 52 -5.72 -4.61 6.50
C ILE A 52 -6.72 -3.57 5.97
N ALA A 53 -7.88 -3.40 6.59
CA ALA A 53 -8.89 -2.44 6.18
C ALA A 53 -8.39 -1.00 6.27
N ASN A 54 -7.70 -0.65 7.37
CA ASN A 54 -7.06 0.67 7.52
C ASN A 54 -5.96 0.88 6.47
N SER A 55 -5.15 -0.16 6.23
CA SER A 55 -4.08 -0.11 5.22
C SER A 55 -4.64 0.16 3.82
N VAL A 56 -5.74 -0.52 3.46
CA VAL A 56 -6.45 -0.32 2.19
C VAL A 56 -7.03 1.10 2.12
N ALA A 57 -7.70 1.55 3.19
CA ALA A 57 -8.32 2.88 3.23
C ALA A 57 -7.30 4.01 3.06
N PHE A 58 -6.12 3.90 3.69
CA PHE A 58 -5.06 4.91 3.55
C PHE A 58 -4.56 5.03 2.11
N VAL A 59 -4.25 3.90 1.48
CA VAL A 59 -3.65 3.91 0.13
C VAL A 59 -4.69 4.27 -0.93
N ILE A 60 -5.91 3.73 -0.86
CA ILE A 60 -6.99 4.11 -1.79
C ILE A 60 -7.37 5.58 -1.62
N GLY A 61 -7.44 6.07 -0.37
CA GLY A 61 -7.74 7.46 -0.09
C GLY A 61 -6.73 8.41 -0.73
N GLU A 62 -5.43 8.11 -0.58
CA GLU A 62 -4.37 8.90 -1.22
C GLU A 62 -4.39 8.80 -2.74
N ALA A 63 -4.55 7.59 -3.30
CA ALA A 63 -4.66 7.40 -4.74
C ALA A 63 -5.83 8.21 -5.33
N LYS A 64 -7.01 8.17 -4.69
CA LYS A 64 -8.17 8.97 -5.11
C LYS A 64 -7.97 10.46 -4.93
N ARG A 65 -7.26 10.89 -3.88
CA ARG A 65 -6.88 12.30 -3.68
C ARG A 65 -5.99 12.80 -4.82
N GLN A 66 -5.04 11.99 -5.30
CA GLN A 66 -4.13 12.34 -6.40
C GLN A 66 -4.82 12.31 -7.78
N ILE A 67 -5.56 11.24 -8.08
CA ILE A 67 -6.23 11.04 -9.39
C ILE A 67 -7.42 12.01 -9.56
N GLY A 68 -7.89 12.61 -8.47
CA GLY A 68 -9.08 13.43 -8.43
C GLY A 68 -10.33 12.57 -8.24
N LEU A 69 -11.06 12.86 -7.16
CA LEU A 69 -12.37 12.28 -6.91
C LEU A 69 -13.34 12.75 -8.02
N LYS A 70 -13.61 11.88 -8.99
CA LYS A 70 -14.80 11.99 -9.83
C LYS A 70 -15.95 11.35 -9.05
N LEU A 71 -16.76 12.18 -8.40
CA LEU A 71 -18.05 11.78 -7.81
C LEU A 71 -19.09 11.59 -8.92
#